data_AF-S5ZLD8-F1
#
_entry.id   AF-S5ZLD8-F1
#
_cell.length_a   1.000
_cell.length_b   1.000
_cell.length_c   1.000
_cell.angle_alpha   90.00
_cell.angle_beta   90.00
_cell.angle_gamma   90.00
#
_symmetry.space_group_name_H-M   'P 1'
#
loop_
_entity.id
_entity.type
_entity.pdbx_description
1 polymer ?
#
loop_
_entity_poly.entity_id
_entity_poly.type
_entity_poly.pdbx_seq_one_letter_code
_entity_poly.pdbx_strand_id
1 'polypeptide(L)'
;MADYMGEKTKPSKTLLIVTFIPIILNVLVFIVTDGFNVHPHLTSPFIYLIGSFVMLVIATFVAFIGYTMAKDEEPEWGSKLQFKIIQALNLLWVLLSIVFALMLVFVYLLRVA
;
A
#
# COMPACT_ATOMS: atom_id res chain seq x y z
N MET A 1 -6.97 16.41 27.90
CA MET A 1 -7.18 14.95 27.70
C MET A 1 -5.90 14.28 28.10
N ALA A 2 -5.94 13.51 29.18
CA ALA A 2 -4.77 13.08 29.93
C ALA A 2 -3.94 12.06 29.15
N ASP A 3 -2.63 12.30 29.09
CA ASP A 3 -1.61 11.26 28.93
C ASP A 3 -1.77 10.30 30.11
N TYR A 4 -2.53 9.23 29.93
CA TYR A 4 -2.52 8.14 30.90
C TYR A 4 -1.16 7.44 30.76
N MET A 5 -0.32 7.52 31.80
CA MET A 5 0.99 6.84 31.92
C MET A 5 2.13 7.36 31.02
N GLY A 6 1.99 8.48 30.30
CA GLY A 6 3.06 9.05 29.47
C GLY A 6 3.36 8.28 28.18
N GLU A 7 2.50 7.33 27.79
CA GLU A 7 2.60 6.64 26.50
C GLU A 7 2.20 7.56 25.34
N LYS A 8 2.87 7.41 24.19
CA LYS A 8 2.54 8.16 22.98
C LYS A 8 1.17 7.72 22.47
N THR A 9 0.17 8.58 22.65
CA THR A 9 -1.20 8.32 22.19
C THR A 9 -1.45 8.61 20.71
N LYS A 10 -0.44 9.09 19.98
CA LYS A 10 -0.53 9.47 18.57
C LYS A 10 0.45 8.67 17.71
N PRO A 11 0.05 8.25 16.49
CA PRO A 11 0.93 7.64 15.50
C PRO A 11 2.16 8.50 15.23
N SER A 12 3.32 7.87 15.07
CA SER A 12 4.54 8.57 14.68
C SER A 12 4.44 9.13 13.26
N LYS A 13 5.21 10.19 12.98
CA LYS A 13 5.30 10.73 11.62
C LYS A 13 5.84 9.68 10.64
N THR A 14 6.76 8.83 11.10
CA THR A 14 7.32 7.74 10.30
C THR A 14 6.23 6.74 9.91
N LEU A 15 5.40 6.31 10.86
CA LEU A 15 4.29 5.41 10.60
C LEU A 15 3.31 5.98 9.56
N LEU A 16 2.99 7.27 9.67
CA LEU A 16 2.16 7.96 8.69
C LEU A 16 2.81 7.93 7.30
N ILE A 17 4.09 8.30 7.18
CA ILE A 17 4.82 8.28 5.89
C ILE A 17 4.80 6.89 5.27
N VAL A 18 5.13 5.86 6.05
CA VAL A 18 5.16 4.46 5.61
C VAL A 18 3.77 4.00 5.16
N THR A 19 2.70 4.50 5.77
CA THR A 19 1.31 4.19 5.36
C THR A 19 0.91 4.85 4.03
N PHE A 20 1.50 6.00 3.67
CA PHE A 20 1.18 6.71 2.43
C PHE A 20 1.99 6.25 1.22
N ILE A 21 3.19 5.69 1.40
CA ILE A 21 4.02 5.20 0.29
C ILE A 21 3.29 4.15 -0.59
N PRO A 22 2.62 3.12 -0.03
CA PRO A 22 1.87 2.16 -0.83
C PRO A 22 0.76 2.79 -1.67
N ILE A 23 0.14 3.88 -1.17
CA ILE A 23 -0.91 4.61 -1.90
C ILE A 23 -0.32 5.23 -3.16
N ILE A 24 0.80 5.93 -3.02
CA ILE A 24 1.49 6.57 -4.14
C ILE A 24 1.89 5.52 -5.19
N LEU A 25 2.47 4.40 -4.75
CA LEU A 25 2.91 3.34 -5.66
C LEU A 25 1.73 2.67 -6.38
N ASN A 26 0.62 2.37 -5.70
CA ASN A 26 -0.56 1.80 -6.35
C ASN A 26 -1.19 2.78 -7.35
N VAL A 27 -1.27 4.07 -7.01
CA VAL A 27 -1.75 5.11 -7.94
C VAL A 27 -0.85 5.21 -9.18
N LEU A 28 0.47 5.17 -9.00
CA LEU A 28 1.42 5.19 -10.11
C LEU A 28 1.26 3.94 -11.01
N VAL A 29 1.04 2.76 -10.44
CA VAL A 29 0.74 1.54 -11.21
C VAL A 29 -0.53 1.75 -12.06
N PHE A 30 -1.60 2.28 -11.47
CA PHE A 30 -2.84 2.55 -12.20
C PHE A 30 -2.60 3.53 -13.36
N ILE A 31 -1.82 4.59 -13.16
CA ILE A 31 -1.48 5.55 -14.21
C ILE A 31 -0.62 4.92 -15.31
N VAL A 32 0.46 4.21 -14.94
CA VAL A 32 1.40 3.59 -15.87
C VAL A 32 0.72 2.56 -16.76
N THR A 33 -0.25 1.82 -16.21
CA THR A 33 -1.04 0.81 -16.92
C THR A 33 -2.25 1.39 -17.67
N ASP A 34 -2.46 2.72 -17.61
CA ASP A 34 -3.64 3.37 -18.18
C ASP A 34 -4.95 2.73 -17.69
N GLY A 35 -5.01 2.45 -16.38
CA GLY A 35 -6.13 1.74 -15.77
C GLY A 35 -6.23 0.27 -16.16
N PHE A 36 -5.09 -0.40 -16.38
CA PHE A 36 -5.01 -1.78 -16.89
C PHE A 36 -5.58 -1.97 -18.31
N ASN A 37 -5.39 -0.98 -19.18
CA ASN A 37 -5.73 -1.08 -20.60
C ASN A 37 -4.81 -2.10 -21.29
N VAL A 38 -5.33 -2.84 -22.28
CA VAL A 38 -4.58 -3.85 -23.06
C VAL A 38 -3.38 -3.23 -23.80
N HIS A 39 -3.51 -1.98 -24.24
CA HIS A 39 -2.44 -1.23 -24.91
C HIS A 39 -2.20 0.11 -24.21
N PRO A 40 -1.42 0.15 -23.11
CA PRO A 40 -1.13 1.38 -22.39
C PRO A 40 -0.39 2.37 -23.28
N HIS A 41 -0.91 3.59 -23.42
CA HIS A 41 -0.35 4.61 -24.31
C HIS A 41 0.85 5.34 -23.71
N LEU A 42 0.94 5.38 -22.38
CA LEU A 42 1.85 6.26 -21.66
C LEU A 42 3.27 5.69 -21.50
N THR A 43 3.45 4.37 -21.65
CA THR A 43 4.73 3.73 -21.32
C THR A 43 5.05 2.53 -22.21
N SER A 44 6.33 2.17 -22.30
CA SER A 44 6.78 1.01 -23.08
C SER A 44 6.38 -0.32 -22.40
N PRO A 45 6.31 -1.44 -23.16
CA PRO A 45 5.94 -2.76 -22.63
C PRO A 45 6.72 -3.22 -21.40
N PHE A 46 8.02 -2.92 -21.35
CA PHE A 46 8.83 -3.27 -20.20
C PHE A 46 8.46 -2.46 -18.96
N ILE A 47 8.08 -1.19 -19.11
CA ILE A 47 7.76 -0.30 -18.00
C ILE A 47 6.42 -0.68 -17.39
N TYR A 48 5.36 -0.85 -18.19
CA TYR A 48 4.05 -1.20 -17.63
C TYR A 48 3.98 -2.61 -17.08
N LEU A 49 4.81 -3.54 -17.56
CA LEU A 49 4.84 -4.92 -17.06
C LEU A 49 5.77 -5.06 -15.85
N ILE A 50 7.08 -4.86 -16.06
CA ILE A 50 8.10 -5.10 -15.04
C ILE A 50 8.09 -3.97 -14.01
N GLY A 51 8.01 -2.72 -14.46
CA GLY A 51 7.98 -1.57 -13.57
C GLY A 51 6.78 -1.60 -12.63
N SER A 52 5.59 -1.87 -13.16
CA SER A 52 4.38 -2.03 -12.34
C SER A 52 4.50 -3.19 -11.35
N PHE A 53 5.00 -4.35 -11.78
CA PHE A 53 5.19 -5.48 -10.87
C PHE A 53 6.16 -5.15 -9.72
N VAL A 54 7.30 -4.53 -10.02
CA VAL A 54 8.26 -4.09 -9.00
C VAL A 54 7.63 -3.07 -8.04
N MET A 55 6.87 -2.09 -8.55
CA MET A 55 6.16 -1.12 -7.72
C MET A 55 5.15 -1.80 -6.78
N LEU A 56 4.42 -2.82 -7.24
CA LEU A 56 3.47 -3.58 -6.43
C LEU A 56 4.15 -4.41 -5.34
N VAL A 57 5.29 -5.03 -5.65
CA VAL A 57 6.10 -5.75 -4.65
C VAL A 57 6.58 -4.81 -3.56
N ILE A 58 7.12 -3.64 -3.94
CA ILE A 58 7.56 -2.62 -2.98
C ILE A 58 6.38 -2.11 -2.16
N ALA A 59 5.24 -1.80 -2.81
CA ALA A 59 4.03 -1.34 -2.12
C ALA A 59 3.54 -2.35 -1.07
N THR A 60 3.53 -3.63 -1.43
CA THR A 60 3.16 -4.73 -0.53
C THR A 60 4.10 -4.83 0.66
N PHE A 61 5.41 -4.78 0.41
CA PHE A 61 6.42 -4.87 1.47
C PHE A 61 6.36 -3.67 2.43
N VAL A 62 6.25 -2.46 1.90
CA VAL A 62 6.14 -1.24 2.71
C VAL A 62 4.83 -1.21 3.49
N ALA A 63 3.71 -1.63 2.90
CA ALA A 63 2.44 -1.76 3.61
C ALA A 63 2.53 -2.78 4.75
N PHE A 64 3.22 -3.89 4.55
CA PHE A 64 3.46 -4.88 5.61
C PHE A 64 4.27 -4.27 6.77
N ILE A 65 5.34 -3.51 6.47
CA ILE A 65 6.09 -2.76 7.49
C ILE A 65 5.17 -1.76 8.21
N GLY A 66 4.34 -1.03 7.48
CA GLY A 66 3.39 -0.08 8.07
C GLY A 66 2.39 -0.76 9.01
N TYR A 67 1.91 -1.96 8.65
CA TYR A 67 1.06 -2.77 9.51
C TYR A 67 1.77 -3.20 10.80
N THR A 68 3.00 -3.71 10.72
CA THR A 68 3.75 -4.13 11.90
C THR A 68 4.09 -2.94 12.79
N MET A 69 4.56 -1.82 12.21
CA MET A 69 4.81 -0.59 12.95
C MET A 69 3.56 -0.05 13.64
N ALA A 70 2.39 -0.12 12.99
CA ALA A 70 1.13 0.31 13.61
C ALA A 70 0.68 -0.59 14.76
N LYS A 71 1.11 -1.85 14.78
CA LYS A 71 0.88 -2.77 15.89
C LYS A 71 1.89 -2.54 17.02
N ASP A 72 3.12 -2.22 16.68
CA ASP A 72 4.21 -1.95 17.64
C ASP A 72 4.05 -0.61 18.34
N GLU A 73 3.53 0.42 17.66
CA GLU A 73 3.26 1.75 18.24
C GLU A 73 1.90 1.83 18.96
N GLU A 74 1.06 0.79 18.91
CA GLU A 74 -0.26 0.77 19.53
C GLU A 74 -0.13 0.87 21.06
N PRO A 75 -0.73 1.88 21.73
CA PRO A 75 -0.59 2.07 23.17
C PRO A 75 -1.26 0.92 23.92
N GLU A 76 -0.66 0.50 25.03
CA GLU A 76 -1.22 -0.61 25.82
C GLU A 76 -2.55 -0.19 26.45
N TRP A 77 -2.61 1.07 26.88
CA TRP A 77 -3.71 1.69 27.61
C TRP A 77 -4.26 2.90 26.83
N GLY A 78 -5.58 3.08 26.84
CA GLY A 78 -6.24 4.19 26.14
C GLY A 78 -6.75 3.83 24.74
N SER A 79 -6.97 4.85 23.90
CA SER A 79 -7.65 4.68 22.61
C SER A 79 -6.72 4.09 21.55
N LYS A 80 -7.07 2.89 21.07
CA LYS A 80 -6.36 2.15 20.01
C LYS A 80 -6.89 2.43 18.61
N LEU A 81 -7.95 3.25 18.51
CA LEU A 81 -8.73 3.42 17.27
C LEU A 81 -7.87 3.90 16.09
N GLN A 82 -7.01 4.90 16.31
CA GLN A 82 -6.16 5.47 15.26
C GLN A 82 -5.18 4.43 14.69
N PHE A 83 -4.57 3.63 15.56
CA PHE A 83 -3.65 2.56 15.17
C PHE A 83 -4.38 1.43 14.43
N LYS A 84 -5.60 1.06 14.85
CA LYS A 84 -6.42 0.08 14.14
C LYS A 84 -6.85 0.55 12.75
N ILE A 85 -7.17 1.82 12.58
CA ILE A 85 -7.44 2.42 11.26
C ILE A 85 -6.20 2.30 10.37
N ILE A 86 -5.02 2.64 10.87
CA ILE A 86 -3.75 2.53 10.12
C ILE A 86 -3.42 1.07 9.78
N GLN A 87 -3.62 0.13 10.70
CA GLN A 87 -3.47 -1.31 10.44
C GLN A 87 -4.41 -1.76 9.31
N ALA A 88 -5.69 -1.36 9.36
CA ALA A 88 -6.67 -1.70 8.33
C ALA A 88 -6.32 -1.08 6.97
N LEU A 89 -5.86 0.17 6.93
CA LEU A 89 -5.41 0.83 5.70
C LEU A 89 -4.20 0.10 5.08
N ASN A 90 -3.20 -0.26 5.87
CA ASN A 90 -2.05 -1.01 5.36
C ASN A 90 -2.46 -2.40 4.83
N LEU A 91 -3.38 -3.09 5.49
CA LEU A 91 -3.94 -4.34 4.98
C LEU A 91 -4.70 -4.14 3.66
N LEU A 92 -5.48 -3.07 3.55
CA LEU A 92 -6.16 -2.69 2.31
C LEU A 92 -5.15 -2.46 1.17
N TRP A 93 -4.02 -1.80 1.44
CA TRP A 93 -2.98 -1.57 0.42
C TRP A 93 -2.29 -2.85 -0.03
N VAL A 94 -2.07 -3.81 0.87
CA VAL A 94 -1.61 -5.16 0.50
C VAL A 94 -2.61 -5.84 -0.42
N LEU A 95 -3.89 -5.86 -0.05
CA LEU A 95 -4.95 -6.49 -0.85
C LEU A 95 -5.09 -5.84 -2.23
N LEU A 96 -5.06 -4.50 -2.30
CA LEU A 96 -5.11 -3.76 -3.55
C LEU A 96 -3.91 -4.10 -4.45
N SER A 97 -2.72 -4.21 -3.85
CA SER A 97 -1.50 -4.55 -4.60
C SER A 97 -1.58 -5.96 -5.19
N ILE A 98 -2.17 -6.91 -4.46
CA ILE A 98 -2.45 -8.27 -4.95
C ILE A 98 -3.45 -8.24 -6.11
N VAL A 99 -4.55 -7.49 -5.99
CA VAL A 99 -5.54 -7.33 -7.07
C VAL A 99 -4.89 -6.75 -8.33
N PHE A 100 -4.05 -5.72 -8.18
CA PHE A 100 -3.32 -5.12 -9.30
C PHE A 100 -2.30 -6.09 -9.91
N ALA A 101 -1.64 -6.92 -9.10
CA ALA A 101 -0.74 -7.95 -9.60
C ALA A 101 -1.49 -9.01 -10.42
N LEU A 102 -2.68 -9.43 -9.97
CA LEU A 102 -3.55 -10.33 -10.72
C LEU A 102 -4.01 -9.69 -12.03
N MET A 103 -4.34 -8.40 -12.02
CA MET A 103 -4.70 -7.65 -13.22
C MET A 103 -3.53 -7.60 -14.23
N LEU A 104 -2.29 -7.37 -13.77
CA LEU A 104 -1.11 -7.45 -14.65
C LEU A 104 -1.00 -8.83 -15.31
N VAL A 105 -1.23 -9.91 -14.54
CA VAL A 105 -1.18 -11.28 -15.05
C VAL A 105 -2.28 -11.52 -16.08
N PHE A 106 -3.54 -11.18 -15.77
CA PHE A 106 -4.65 -11.46 -16.67
C PHE A 106 -4.60 -10.64 -17.96
N VAL A 107 -4.29 -9.35 -17.88
CA VAL A 107 -4.31 -8.45 -19.04
C VAL A 107 -3.08 -8.66 -19.91
N TYR A 108 -1.88 -8.67 -19.32
CA TYR A 108 -0.64 -8.60 -20.11
C TYR A 108 0.05 -9.95 -20.33
N LEU A 109 -0.03 -10.88 -19.37
CA LEU A 109 0.62 -12.20 -19.50
C LEU A 109 -0.32 -13.22 -20.14
N LEU A 110 -1.56 -13.31 -19.69
CA LEU A 110 -2.53 -14.29 -20.17
C LEU A 110 -3.41 -13.76 -21.31
N ARG A 111 -3.43 -12.43 -21.54
CA ARG A 111 -4.26 -11.76 -22.56
C ARG A 111 -5.72 -12.20 -22.52
N VAL A 112 -6.28 -12.28 -21.32
CA VAL A 112 -7.68 -12.65 -21.06
C VAL A 112 -8.63 -11.46 -21.28
N ALA A 113 -8.09 -10.29 -21.67
CA ALA A 113 -8.81 -9.05 -21.93
C ALA A 113 -8.71 -8.64 -23.41
#